data_AF-A0A2G2NRU9-F1
#
_entry.id   AF-A0A2G2NRU9-F1
#
_cell.length_a   1.000
_cell.length_b   1.000
_cell.length_c   1.000
_cell.angle_alpha   90.00
_cell.angle_beta   90.00
_cell.angle_gamma   90.00
#
_symmetry.space_group_name_H-M   'P 1'
#
loop_
_entity.id
_entity.type
_entity.pdbx_description
1 polymer ?
#
loop_
_entity_poly.entity_id
_entity_poly.type
_entity_poly.pdbx_seq_one_letter_code
_entity_poly.pdbx_strand_id
1 'polypeptide(L)' 'MNLHKLSGIKNTLARYGGDEFTVLLPSLDEKKDAATVARKLLNSLETPFQFEGTDLRVSIGTSIGIAMYPEDGRGRKRW' A
#
# COMPACT_ATOMS: atom_id res chain seq x y z
N MET A 1 -6.92 -10.19 -3.43
CA MET A 1 -5.53 -9.69 -3.55
C MET A 1 -4.76 -10.06 -2.30
N ASN A 2 -3.81 -10.99 -2.40
CA ASN A 2 -3.13 -11.57 -1.22
C ASN A 2 -1.79 -10.87 -0.99
N LEU A 3 -1.77 -9.88 -0.09
CA LEU A 3 -0.61 -9.02 0.21
C LEU A 3 0.49 -9.74 0.99
N HIS A 4 0.25 -10.96 1.49
CA HIS A 4 1.25 -11.78 2.16
C HIS A 4 2.33 -12.36 1.22
N LYS A 5 2.17 -12.24 -0.10
CA LYS A 5 3.11 -12.78 -1.09
C LYS A 5 4.30 -11.88 -1.44
N LEU A 6 4.42 -10.70 -0.84
CA LEU A 6 5.64 -9.89 -0.94
C LEU A 6 6.68 -10.43 0.05
N SER A 7 7.45 -11.40 -0.44
CA SER A 7 8.51 -12.19 0.19
C SER A 7 9.35 -11.48 1.26
N GLY A 8 9.50 -12.13 2.42
CA GLY A 8 10.68 -12.02 3.30
C GLY A 8 10.67 -10.92 4.37
N ILE A 9 9.82 -9.89 4.24
CA ILE A 9 9.79 -8.74 5.17
C ILE A 9 8.44 -8.72 5.89
N LYS A 10 8.45 -8.51 7.21
CA LYS A 10 7.24 -8.40 8.03
C LYS A 10 6.56 -7.05 7.74
N ASN A 11 5.82 -6.98 6.64
CA ASN A 11 5.08 -5.79 6.23
C ASN A 11 3.70 -5.79 6.88
N THR A 12 3.26 -4.63 7.37
CA THR A 12 1.94 -4.48 7.98
C THR A 12 1.04 -3.72 7.03
N LEU A 13 -0.11 -4.29 6.68
CA LEU A 13 -1.21 -3.56 6.06
C LEU A 13 -2.24 -3.24 7.15
N ALA A 14 -2.64 -1.98 7.22
CA ALA A 14 -3.74 -1.54 8.08
C ALA A 14 -4.77 -0.78 7.23
N ARG A 15 -6.05 -0.92 7.61
CA ARG A 15 -7.09 0.01 7.18
C ARG A 15 -7.12 1.15 8.19
N TYR A 16 -6.84 2.37 7.74
CA TYR A 16 -6.76 3.53 8.63
C TYR A 16 -8.15 4.10 8.92
N GLY A 17 -8.97 4.26 7.89
CA GLY A 17 -10.35 4.73 8.00
C GLY A 17 -10.99 4.82 6.62
N GLY A 18 -12.32 4.72 6.51
CA GLY A 18 -13.00 4.79 5.21
C GLY A 18 -12.43 3.78 4.20
N ASP A 19 -11.99 4.27 3.05
CA ASP A 19 -11.28 3.55 1.98
C ASP A 19 -9.76 3.76 2.01
N GLU A 20 -9.22 4.34 3.09
CA GLU A 20 -7.79 4.60 3.26
C GLU A 20 -7.06 3.41 3.90
N PHE A 21 -5.93 3.04 3.28
CA PHE A 21 -5.05 1.97 3.72
C PHE A 21 -3.63 2.47 3.91
N THR A 22 -2.92 1.89 4.87
CA THR A 22 -1.52 2.18 5.16
C THR A 22 -0.70 0.91 5.11
N VAL A 23 0.46 0.99 4.46
CA VAL A 23 1.44 -0.09 4.42
C VAL A 23 2.70 0.36 5.15
N LEU A 24 3.09 -0.38 6.17
CA LEU A 24 4.35 -0.16 6.89
C LEU A 24 5.42 -1.12 6.35
N LEU A 25 6.54 -0.54 5.93
CA LEU A 25 7.71 -1.23 5.37
C LEU A 25 8.91 -0.97 6.28
N PRO A 26 9.16 -1.80 7.31
CA PRO A 26 10.13 -1.52 8.37
C PRO A 26 11.60 -1.75 7.97
N SER A 27 11.87 -2.38 6.83
CA SER A 27 13.21 -2.75 6.41
C SER A 27 13.35 -2.51 4.91
N LEU A 28 13.54 -1.25 4.56
CA LEU A 28 13.90 -0.83 3.20
C LEU A 28 15.31 -0.27 3.23
N ASP A 29 16.11 -0.62 2.23
CA ASP A 29 17.48 -0.13 2.10
C ASP A 29 17.49 1.26 1.46
N GLU A 30 16.58 1.50 0.50
CA GLU A 30 16.49 2.78 -0.22
C GLU A 30 15.04 3.24 -0.44
N LYS A 31 14.85 4.57 -0.61
CA LYS A 31 13.54 5.17 -0.98
C LYS A 31 12.95 4.57 -2.26
N LYS A 32 13.81 4.10 -3.17
CA LYS A 32 13.41 3.44 -4.41
C LYS A 32 12.63 2.14 -4.15
N ASP A 33 12.94 1.42 -3.07
CA ASP A 33 12.25 0.18 -2.72
C ASP A 33 10.80 0.43 -2.35
N ALA A 34 10.54 1.52 -1.60
CA ALA A 34 9.18 1.96 -1.28
C ALA A 34 8.40 2.28 -2.57
N ALA A 35 9.03 2.96 -3.53
CA ALA A 35 8.42 3.26 -4.82
C ALA A 35 8.14 1.99 -5.65
N THR A 36 9.03 0.99 -5.60
CA THR A 36 8.79 -0.32 -6.22
C THR A 36 7.60 -1.05 -5.61
N VAL A 37 7.45 -1.02 -4.27
CA VAL A 37 6.28 -1.59 -3.60
C VAL A 37 5.00 -0.84 -4.00
N ALA A 38 5.02 0.49 -3.96
CA ALA A 38 3.88 1.32 -4.39
C ALA A 38 3.45 1.02 -5.83
N ARG A 39 4.42 0.89 -6.76
CA ARG A 39 4.14 0.51 -8.15
C ARG A 39 3.48 -0.87 -8.26
N LYS A 40 3.98 -1.86 -7.52
CA LYS A 40 3.38 -3.21 -7.49
C LYS A 40 1.93 -3.17 -6.99
N LEU A 41 1.66 -2.37 -5.95
CA LEU A 41 0.30 -2.18 -5.42
C LEU A 41 -0.62 -1.54 -6.46
N LEU A 42 -0.19 -0.44 -7.08
CA LEU A 42 -0.95 0.23 -8.14
C LEU A 42 -1.31 -0.75 -9.26
N ASN A 43 -0.32 -1.44 -9.83
CA ASN A 43 -0.54 -2.39 -10.92
C ASN A 43 -1.52 -3.52 -10.54
N SER A 44 -1.50 -3.96 -9.28
CA SER A 44 -2.43 -4.99 -8.81
C SER A 44 -3.87 -4.48 -8.60
N LEU A 45 -4.05 -3.18 -8.39
CA LEU A 45 -5.37 -2.54 -8.25
C LEU A 45 -5.94 -2.07 -9.59
N GLU A 46 -5.10 -1.95 -10.63
CA GLU A 46 -5.54 -1.64 -12.00
C GLU A 46 -6.39 -2.75 -12.64
N THR A 47 -6.28 -3.98 -12.14
CA THR A 47 -7.12 -5.08 -12.63
C THR A 47 -8.55 -4.93 -12.09
N PRO A 48 -9.58 -4.87 -12.95
CA PRO A 48 -10.96 -4.75 -12.49
C PRO A 48 -11.37 -5.87 -11.52
N PHE A 49 -12.09 -5.51 -10.47
CA PHE A 49 -12.64 -6.45 -9.51
C PHE A 49 -13.90 -7.08 -10.09
N GLN A 50 -13.96 -8.41 -10.08
CA GLN A 50 -15.16 -9.16 -10.44
C GLN A 50 -16.00 -9.42 -9.20
N PHE A 51 -17.30 -9.09 -9.26
CA PHE A 51 -18.24 -9.41 -8.19
C PHE A 51 -18.77 -10.83 -8.38
N GLU A 52 -18.59 -11.66 -7.37
CA GLU A 52 -19.01 -13.06 -7.39
C GLU A 52 -20.50 -13.20 -7.71
N GLY A 53 -20.83 -14.14 -8.61
CA GLY A 53 -22.21 -14.34 -9.06
C GLY A 53 -22.72 -13.30 -10.08
N THR A 54 -21.86 -12.42 -10.60
CA THR A 54 -22.21 -11.44 -11.63
C THR A 54 -21.13 -11.31 -12.70
N ASP A 55 -21.50 -10.77 -13.87
CA ASP A 55 -20.55 -10.32 -14.89
C ASP A 55 -20.05 -8.88 -14.66
N LEU A 56 -20.42 -8.27 -13.52
CA LEU A 56 -20.03 -6.91 -13.18
C LEU A 56 -18.52 -6.85 -12.89
N ARG A 57 -17.84 -5.98 -13.62
CA ARG A 57 -16.43 -5.65 -13.42
C ARG A 57 -16.31 -4.19 -13.01
N VAL A 58 -15.70 -3.94 -11.86
CA VAL A 58 -15.52 -2.60 -11.30
C VAL A 58 -14.05 -2.24 -11.27
N SER A 59 -13.70 -1.15 -11.95
CA SER A 59 -12.37 -0.55 -11.84
C SER A 59 -12.38 0.51 -10.75
N ILE A 60 -11.28 0.60 -10.00
CA ILE A 60 -11.08 1.66 -9.01
C ILE A 60 -9.83 2.47 -9.36
N GLY A 61 -9.86 3.76 -9.04
CA GLY A 61 -8.66 4.57 -8.99
C GLY A 61 -7.98 4.40 -7.64
N THR A 62 -6.66 4.52 -7.59
CA THR A 62 -5.92 4.55 -6.31
C THR A 62 -4.77 5.54 -6.40
N SER A 63 -4.60 6.32 -5.34
CA SER A 63 -3.47 7.21 -5.15
C SER A 63 -2.60 6.69 -4.00
N ILE A 64 -1.28 6.72 -4.15
CA ILE A 64 -0.34 6.28 -3.11
C ILE A 64 0.66 7.40 -2.81
N GLY A 65 0.66 7.85 -1.54
CA GLY A 65 1.72 8.68 -0.97
C GLY A 65 2.78 7.82 -0.28
N ILE A 66 4.04 8.26 -0.34
CA ILE A 66 5.18 7.58 0.31
C ILE A 66 5.83 8.57 1.28
N ALA A 67 6.07 8.12 2.51
CA ALA A 67 6.82 8.85 3.52
C ALA A 67 7.91 7.94 4.13
N MET A 68 9.12 8.48 4.28
CA MET A 68 10.29 7.80 4.84
C MET A 68 10.57 8.31 6.25
N TYR A 69 10.82 7.39 7.18
CA TYR A 69 11.37 7.74 8.49
C TYR A 69 12.89 7.60 8.44
N PRO A 70 13.67 8.57 8.98
CA PRO A 70 13.23 9.78 9.69
C PRO A 70 13.06 11.03 8.81
N GLU A 71 13.26 10.94 7.50
CA GLU A 71 13.40 12.09 6.58
C GLU A 71 12.13 12.95 6.50
N ASP A 72 10.97 12.31 6.37
CA ASP A 72 9.67 12.97 6.19
C ASP A 72 8.94 13.19 7.53
N GLY A 73 9.53 12.75 8.66
CA GLY A 73 9.01 13.02 10.00
C GLY A 73 9.54 12.06 11.07
N ARG A 74 9.68 12.57 12.30
CA ARG A 74 10.14 11.79 13.47
C ARG A 74 9.03 11.44 14.46
N GLY A 75 7.78 11.52 14.02
CA GLY A 75 6.59 11.36 14.85
C GLY A 75 5.98 12.69 15.29
N ARG A 76 4.77 12.62 15.85
CA ARG A 76 4.01 13.79 16.28
C ARG A 76 4.70 14.46 17.47
N LYS A 77 5.13 15.72 17.33
CA LYS A 77 5.44 16.57 18.49
C LYS A 77 4.15 16.69 19.31
N ARG A 78 4.14 16.09 20.50
CA ARG A 78 3.11 16.35 21.50
C ARG A 78 3.39 17.76 22.04
N TRP A 79 2.43 18.66 21.89
CA TRP A 79 2.35 19.89 22.67
C TRP A 79 1.84 19.53 24.07
#